data_AF-A0A7Y5KK94-F1
#
_entry.id   AF-A0A7Y5KK94-F1
#
_cell.length_a   1.000
_cell.length_b   1.000
_cell.length_c   1.000
_cell.angle_alpha   90.00
_cell.angle_beta   90.00
_cell.angle_gamma   90.00
#
_symmetry.space_group_name_H-M   'P 1'
#
loop_
_entity.id
_entity.type
_entity.pdbx_description
1 polymer ?
#
loop_
_entity_poly.entity_id
_entity_poly.type
_entity_poly.pdbx_seq_one_letter_code
_entity_poly.pdbx_strand_id
1 'polypeptide(L)' 'SGLEAGLRSVLVLTGSTSRGQIEHFPYRPSRVVDSVADLVRFVGHEPGGTE' A
#
# COMPACT_ATOMS: atom_id res chain seq x y z
N SER A 1 -13.55 -14.75 -0.57
CA SER A 1 -13.79 -13.34 -0.23
C SER A 1 -12.48 -12.71 0.23
N GLY A 2 -11.75 -12.07 -0.68
CA GLY A 2 -10.31 -11.76 -0.52
C GLY A 2 -9.97 -10.48 0.26
N LEU A 3 -10.81 -10.05 1.21
CA LEU A 3 -10.58 -8.81 1.97
C LEU A 3 -10.47 -9.01 3.50
N GLU A 4 -10.64 -10.23 4.00
CA GLU A 4 -10.80 -10.47 5.46
C GLU A 4 -9.50 -10.88 6.18
N ALA A 5 -8.34 -10.75 5.56
CA ALA A 5 -7.05 -11.09 6.18
C ALA A 5 -6.43 -9.94 7.01
N GLY A 6 -7.15 -8.82 7.23
CA GLY A 6 -6.61 -7.65 7.96
C GLY A 6 -5.48 -6.92 7.22
N LEU A 7 -5.33 -7.17 5.92
CA LEU A 7 -4.26 -6.59 5.11
C LEU A 7 -4.50 -5.11 4.84
N ARG A 8 -3.48 -4.28 5.06
CA ARG A 8 -3.47 -2.87 4.67
C ARG A 8 -3.05 -2.72 3.21
N SER A 9 -3.81 -1.94 2.45
CA SER A 9 -3.53 -1.64 1.04
C SER A 9 -3.00 -0.22 0.86
N VAL A 10 -2.04 -0.04 -0.03
CA VAL A 10 -1.46 1.26 -0.39
C VAL A 10 -1.58 1.45 -1.90
N LEU A 11 -2.08 2.60 -2.33
CA LEU A 11 -2.03 3.04 -3.72
C LEU A 11 -0.76 3.87 -3.98
N VAL A 12 -0.05 3.55 -5.06
CA VAL A 12 1.15 4.28 -5.51
C VAL A 12 0.88 4.97 -6.84
N LEU A 13 1.13 6.29 -6.89
CA LEU A 13 0.75 7.13 -8.04
C LEU A 13 1.75 7.08 -9.21
N THR A 14 2.92 6.47 -9.04
CA THR A 14 3.81 6.10 -10.17
C THR A 14 3.29 4.90 -10.97
N GLY A 15 2.22 4.23 -10.53
CA GLY A 15 1.60 3.10 -11.21
C GLY A 15 0.56 3.50 -12.27
N SER A 16 -0.27 2.54 -12.67
CA SER A 16 -1.32 2.75 -13.69
C SER A 16 -2.51 3.59 -13.21
N THR A 17 -2.64 3.82 -11.90
CA THR A 17 -3.83 4.42 -11.29
C THR A 17 -3.51 5.83 -10.81
N SER A 18 -4.19 6.80 -11.40
CA SER A 18 -4.10 8.21 -11.02
C SER A 18 -5.03 8.55 -9.86
N ARG A 19 -4.73 9.64 -9.14
CA ARG A 19 -5.49 10.09 -7.96
C ARG A 19 -6.98 10.30 -8.24
N GLY A 20 -7.35 10.81 -9.41
CA GLY A 20 -8.77 10.98 -9.80
C GLY A 20 -9.53 9.69 -10.07
N GLN A 21 -8.82 8.57 -10.32
CA GLN A 21 -9.46 7.27 -10.53
C GLN A 21 -9.83 6.59 -9.21
N ILE A 22 -9.32 7.07 -8.06
CA ILE A 22 -9.63 6.52 -6.73
C ILE A 22 -11.13 6.53 -6.47
N GLU A 23 -11.83 7.59 -6.88
CA GLU A 23 -13.28 7.74 -6.70
C GLU A 23 -14.09 6.71 -7.49
N HIS A 24 -13.49 6.07 -8.49
CA HIS A 24 -14.16 5.12 -9.38
C HIS A 24 -14.00 3.66 -8.93
N PHE A 25 -13.17 3.40 -7.91
CA PHE A 25 -12.94 2.04 -7.42
C PHE A 25 -13.69 1.78 -6.11
N PRO A 26 -14.36 0.62 -5.98
CA PRO A 26 -15.10 0.28 -4.76
C PRO A 26 -14.20 -0.03 -3.55
N TYR A 27 -12.88 -0.11 -3.74
CA TYR A 27 -11.91 -0.31 -2.66
C TYR A 27 -11.25 1.02 -2.28
N ARG A 28 -11.31 1.38 -0.99
CA ARG A 28 -10.60 2.55 -0.47
C ARG A 28 -9.23 2.12 0.03
N PRO A 29 -8.13 2.60 -0.57
CA PRO A 29 -6.80 2.29 -0.06
C PRO A 29 -6.61 2.92 1.32
N SER A 30 -5.88 2.24 2.19
CA SER A 30 -5.57 2.77 3.53
C SER A 30 -4.57 3.92 3.50
N ARG A 31 -3.82 4.06 2.39
CA ARG A 31 -2.86 5.15 2.15
C ARG A 31 -2.64 5.36 0.65
N VAL A 32 -2.34 6.60 0.27
CA VAL A 32 -1.90 6.97 -1.09
C VAL A 32 -0.52 7.61 -0.98
N VAL A 33 0.44 7.16 -1.78
CA VAL A 33 1.81 7.70 -1.83
C VAL A 33 2.23 7.97 -3.28
N ASP A 34 3.20 8.85 -3.47
CA ASP A 34 3.69 9.18 -4.80
C ASP A 34 4.59 8.07 -5.36
N SER A 35 5.40 7.41 -4.52
CA SER A 35 6.29 6.31 -4.94
C SER A 35 6.34 5.14 -3.94
N VAL A 36 6.72 3.95 -4.43
CA VAL A 36 7.03 2.79 -3.58
C VAL A 36 8.17 3.10 -2.60
N ALA A 37 9.11 3.98 -2.99
CA ALA A 37 10.21 4.40 -2.13
C ALA A 37 9.73 4.99 -0.79
N ASP A 38 8.56 5.63 -0.77
CA ASP A 38 7.96 6.21 0.44
C ASP A 38 7.47 5.16 1.44
N LEU A 39 7.41 3.88 1.02
CA LEU A 39 6.99 2.75 1.86
C LEU A 39 8.13 2.11 2.64
N VAL A 40 9.38 2.29 2.20
CA VAL A 40 10.55 1.66 2.82
C VAL A 40 10.67 2.02 4.31
N ARG A 41 10.31 3.26 4.68
CA ARG A 41 10.30 3.73 6.08
C ARG A 41 9.21 3.11 6.97
N PHE A 42 8.22 2.43 6.37
CA PHE A 42 7.08 1.85 7.08
C PHE A 42 7.13 0.32 7.15
N VAL A 43 7.93 -0.32 6.29
CA VAL A 43 8.23 -1.74 6.41
C VAL A 43 9.48 -1.84 7.27
N GLY A 44 9.30 -2.19 8.54
CA GLY A 44 10.43 -2.54 9.40
C GLY A 44 11.18 -3.70 8.77
N HIS A 45 12.45 -3.50 8.43
CA HIS A 45 13.38 -4.60 8.39
C HIS A 45 13.51 -5.07 9.84
N GLU A 46 13.13 -6.31 10.15
CA GLU A 46 13.64 -6.98 11.34
C GLU A 46 15.03 -7.52 10.96
N PRO A 47 16.15 -6.85 11.29
CA PRO A 47 17.46 -7.50 11.30
C PRO A 47 17.50 -8.45 12.50
N GLY A 48 16.88 -9.63 12.41
CA GLY A 48 16.95 -10.56 13.53
C GLY A 48 15.89 -11.66 13.55
N GLY A 49 15.98 -12.58 12.61
CA GLY A 49 15.71 -13.98 12.95
C GLY A 49 17.01 -14.57 13.48
N THR A 50 17.33 -14.35 14.75
CA THR A 50 18.30 -15.19 15.46
C THR A 50 17.65 -16.53 15.73
N GLU A 51 18.24 -17.56 15.12
CA GLU A 51 18.27 -18.98 15.53
C GLU A 51 16.97 -19.80 15.43
#